data_AF-A0A150IQE7-F1
#
_entry.id   AF-A0A150IQE7-F1
#
_cell.length_a   1.000
_cell.length_b   1.000
_cell.length_c   1.000
_cell.angle_alpha   90.00
_cell.angle_beta   90.00
_cell.angle_gamma   90.00
#
_symmetry.space_group_name_H-M   'P 1'
#
loop_
_entity.id
_entity.type
_entity.pdbx_description
1 polymer ?
#
loop_
_entity_poly.entity_id
_entity_poly.type
_entity_poly.pdbx_seq_one_letter_code
_entity_poly.pdbx_strand_id
1 'polypeptide(L)'
;MDKGIPCFGICLGLQVMVKALGGKVTTNPIKEIGWRDPDKNLFKVYLTEEGRKDPIFEGIESEFEIFQLHGETVELTRQMKVLGTGKYCKNQIVKCGENAYGFQGHLELSYDMFNTWIQEDEDLKKIENSLLKADYGVVRKKYESTGNKILKNFLKLSGHELK
;
A
#
# COMPACT_ATOMS: atom_id res chain seq x y z
N MET A 1 0.14 19.72 -0.61
CA MET A 1 1.03 19.26 0.47
C MET A 1 1.77 20.42 1.13
N ASP A 2 1.95 21.52 0.43
CA ASP A 2 2.66 22.75 0.85
C ASP A 2 2.13 23.43 2.12
N LYS A 3 0.88 23.17 2.53
CA LYS A 3 0.31 23.68 3.79
C LYS A 3 0.58 22.79 5.01
N GLY A 4 1.34 21.71 4.87
CA GLY A 4 1.64 20.76 5.95
C GLY A 4 0.44 19.91 6.42
N ILE A 5 -0.69 19.98 5.72
CA ILE A 5 -1.89 19.20 6.04
C ILE A 5 -1.59 17.71 5.80
N PRO A 6 -1.79 16.84 6.80
CA PRO A 6 -1.57 15.40 6.64
C PRO A 6 -2.44 14.80 5.54
N CYS A 7 -1.86 13.89 4.75
CA CYS A 7 -2.54 13.23 3.64
C CYS A 7 -2.17 11.74 3.60
N PHE A 8 -3.16 10.88 3.36
CA PHE A 8 -2.98 9.45 3.22
C PHE A 8 -3.70 8.96 1.97
N GLY A 9 -2.93 8.56 0.95
CA GLY A 9 -3.45 8.08 -0.33
C GLY A 9 -3.25 6.58 -0.49
N ILE A 10 -4.28 5.86 -0.92
CA ILE A 10 -4.20 4.41 -1.20
C ILE A 10 -4.57 4.17 -2.67
N CYS A 11 -3.78 3.36 -3.38
CA CYS A 11 -3.94 3.02 -4.79
C CYS A 11 -4.08 4.28 -5.66
N LEU A 12 -5.28 4.57 -6.20
CA LEU A 12 -5.56 5.81 -6.95
C LEU A 12 -5.24 7.08 -6.13
N GLY A 13 -5.39 7.05 -4.81
CA GLY A 13 -5.03 8.16 -3.94
C GLY A 13 -3.54 8.52 -4.02
N LEU A 14 -2.64 7.53 -4.02
CA LEU A 14 -1.20 7.74 -4.23
C LEU A 14 -0.95 8.39 -5.59
N GLN A 15 -1.60 7.88 -6.64
CA GLN A 15 -1.45 8.38 -8.00
C GLN A 15 -1.85 9.86 -8.12
N VAL A 16 -2.99 10.24 -7.53
CA VAL A 16 -3.46 11.63 -7.48
C VAL A 16 -2.46 12.51 -6.75
N MET A 17 -1.95 12.08 -5.59
CA MET A 17 -0.95 12.82 -4.81
C MET A 17 0.34 13.04 -5.61
N VAL A 18 0.85 12.01 -6.29
CA VAL A 18 2.07 12.11 -7.09
C VAL A 18 1.86 13.04 -8.29
N LYS A 19 0.74 12.94 -9.01
CA LYS A 19 0.43 13.87 -10.11
C LYS A 19 0.32 15.32 -9.64
N ALA A 20 -0.27 15.56 -8.47
CA ALA A 20 -0.38 16.90 -7.90
C ALA A 20 0.99 17.55 -7.62
N LEU A 21 2.04 16.75 -7.43
CA LEU A 21 3.43 17.20 -7.24
C LEU A 21 4.28 17.14 -8.51
N GLY A 22 3.66 17.01 -9.68
CA GLY A 22 4.35 16.97 -10.97
C GLY A 22 4.98 15.63 -11.34
N GLY A 23 4.69 14.57 -10.59
CA GLY A 23 5.00 13.20 -11.01
C GLY A 23 4.02 12.68 -12.06
N LYS A 24 4.21 11.42 -12.49
CA LYS A 24 3.37 10.78 -13.52
C LYS A 24 2.80 9.45 -13.03
N VAL A 25 1.76 8.98 -13.72
CA VAL A 25 1.24 7.62 -13.59
C VAL A 25 1.61 6.88 -14.85
N THR A 26 2.18 5.70 -14.70
CA THR A 26 2.67 4.86 -15.80
C THR A 26 2.24 3.42 -15.58
N THR A 27 2.22 2.62 -16.62
CA THR A 27 1.95 1.19 -16.49
C THR A 27 3.04 0.52 -15.64
N ASN A 28 2.63 -0.34 -14.71
CA ASN A 28 3.54 -1.19 -13.96
C ASN A 28 3.97 -2.38 -14.84
N PRO A 29 5.20 -2.92 -14.73
CA PRO A 29 5.66 -4.01 -15.59
C PRO A 29 4.75 -5.25 -15.59
N ILE A 30 4.09 -5.51 -14.45
CA ILE A 30 3.01 -6.48 -14.33
C ILE A 30 1.85 -5.85 -13.56
N LYS A 31 0.63 -6.34 -13.78
CA LYS A 31 -0.45 -6.09 -12.83
C LYS A 31 -0.18 -6.87 -11.55
N GLU A 32 -0.27 -6.21 -10.40
CA GLU A 32 -0.23 -6.87 -9.09
C GLU A 32 -1.67 -6.98 -8.58
N ILE A 33 -2.20 -8.21 -8.53
CA ILE A 33 -3.62 -8.50 -8.27
C ILE A 33 -3.72 -9.61 -7.22
N GLY A 34 -4.50 -9.38 -6.16
CA GLY A 34 -4.72 -10.32 -5.08
C GLY A 34 -3.55 -10.39 -4.09
N TRP A 35 -3.32 -11.59 -3.56
CA TRP A 35 -2.30 -11.84 -2.53
C TRP A 35 -0.97 -12.35 -3.09
N ARG A 36 -0.95 -12.92 -4.30
CA ARG A 36 0.20 -13.66 -4.81
C ARG A 36 0.72 -13.13 -6.15
N ASP A 37 2.03 -13.21 -6.31
CA ASP A 37 2.74 -12.92 -7.54
C ASP A 37 2.65 -14.08 -8.56
N PRO A 38 3.12 -13.89 -9.81
CA PRO A 38 3.10 -14.95 -10.83
C PRO A 38 3.87 -16.23 -10.44
N ASP A 39 4.83 -16.12 -9.52
CA ASP A 39 5.60 -17.25 -8.98
C ASP A 39 4.91 -17.91 -7.77
N LYS A 40 3.65 -17.53 -7.49
CA LYS A 40 2.82 -18.00 -6.38
C LYS A 40 3.36 -17.61 -5.01
N ASN A 41 4.21 -16.60 -4.88
CA ASN A 41 4.65 -16.06 -3.60
C ASN A 41 3.73 -14.93 -3.16
N LEU A 42 3.54 -14.74 -1.84
CA LEU A 42 2.76 -13.60 -1.35
C LEU A 42 3.44 -12.28 -1.74
N PHE A 43 2.65 -11.30 -2.20
CA PHE A 43 3.13 -9.94 -2.39
C PHE A 43 3.57 -9.36 -1.06
N LYS A 44 4.76 -8.77 -1.06
CA LYS A 44 5.36 -8.12 0.09
C LYS A 44 5.86 -6.73 -0.27
N VAL A 45 5.79 -5.85 0.72
CA VAL A 45 6.54 -4.60 0.73
C VAL A 45 7.82 -4.81 1.53
N TYR A 46 8.93 -4.33 1.01
CA TYR A 46 10.23 -4.26 1.65
C TYR A 46 10.55 -2.79 1.95
N LEU A 47 10.70 -2.44 3.22
CA LEU A 47 11.04 -1.09 3.64
C LEU A 47 12.46 -0.73 3.19
N THR A 48 12.60 0.48 2.63
CA THR A 48 13.91 1.06 2.32
C THR A 48 14.63 1.46 3.61
N GLU A 49 15.89 1.88 3.51
CA GLU A 49 16.59 2.44 4.68
C GLU A 49 15.84 3.66 5.26
N GLU A 50 15.32 4.53 4.39
CA GLU A 50 14.50 5.67 4.81
C GLU A 50 13.18 5.20 5.40
N GLY A 51 12.51 4.20 4.81
CA GLY A 51 11.28 3.63 5.34
C GLY A 51 11.44 3.03 6.74
N ARG A 52 12.55 2.33 7.00
CA ARG A 52 12.84 1.77 8.33
C ARG A 52 13.04 2.83 9.42
N LYS A 53 13.41 4.06 9.04
CA LYS A 53 13.60 5.19 9.96
C LYS A 53 12.34 6.07 10.06
N ASP A 54 11.36 5.88 9.19
CA ASP A 54 10.19 6.75 9.13
C ASP A 54 9.18 6.40 10.24
N PRO A 55 8.74 7.39 11.05
CA PRO A 55 7.82 7.15 12.16
C PRO A 55 6.50 6.47 11.79
N ILE A 56 6.05 6.54 10.53
CA ILE A 56 4.83 5.85 10.09
C ILE A 56 4.96 4.32 10.23
N PHE A 57 6.18 3.79 10.22
CA PHE A 57 6.49 2.36 10.37
C PHE A 57 7.02 1.98 11.76
N GLU A 58 6.85 2.84 12.76
CA GLU A 58 7.21 2.50 14.14
C GLU A 58 6.52 1.20 14.57
N GLY A 59 7.30 0.19 14.99
CA GLY A 59 6.80 -1.12 15.42
C GLY A 59 6.31 -2.04 14.29
N ILE A 60 6.68 -1.76 13.04
CA ILE A 60 6.44 -2.60 11.87
C ILE A 60 7.72 -3.35 11.48
N GLU A 61 7.58 -4.58 11.00
CA GLU A 61 8.70 -5.37 10.47
C GLU A 61 9.29 -4.72 9.20
N SER A 62 10.53 -5.08 8.85
CA SER A 62 11.19 -4.54 7.65
C SER A 62 10.54 -5.00 6.34
N GLU A 63 9.73 -6.05 6.38
CA GLU A 63 8.89 -6.50 5.30
C GLU A 63 7.53 -6.96 5.81
N PHE A 64 6.49 -6.81 5.00
CA PHE A 64 5.15 -7.25 5.35
C PHE A 64 4.30 -7.53 4.10
N GLU A 65 3.33 -8.42 4.25
CA GLU A 65 2.37 -8.77 3.21
C GLU A 65 1.35 -7.66 2.99
N ILE A 66 0.93 -7.45 1.74
CA ILE A 66 -0.06 -6.43 1.37
C ILE A 66 -0.95 -6.95 0.24
N PHE A 67 -2.22 -6.53 0.22
CA PHE A 67 -3.13 -6.86 -0.86
C PHE A 67 -2.88 -5.92 -2.05
N GLN A 68 -2.80 -6.48 -3.26
CA GLN A 68 -2.56 -5.69 -4.47
C GLN A 68 -3.79 -5.69 -5.37
N LEU A 69 -4.10 -4.54 -5.96
CA LEU A 69 -5.14 -4.41 -6.97
C LEU A 69 -4.83 -3.21 -7.87
N HIS A 70 -3.76 -3.31 -8.68
CA HIS A 70 -3.36 -2.23 -9.58
C HIS A 70 -2.62 -2.72 -10.84
N GLY A 71 -2.75 -1.95 -11.92
CA GLY A 71 -1.98 -2.14 -13.16
C GLY A 71 -0.97 -1.02 -13.43
N GLU A 72 -1.09 0.09 -12.73
CA GLU A 72 -0.23 1.26 -12.85
C GLU A 72 0.70 1.41 -11.65
N THR A 73 1.73 2.21 -11.84
CA THR A 73 2.63 2.72 -10.81
C THR A 73 2.86 4.21 -11.07
N VAL A 74 3.76 4.82 -10.31
CA VAL A 74 4.03 6.25 -10.36
C VAL A 74 5.49 6.54 -10.74
N GLU A 75 5.73 7.64 -11.45
CA GLU A 75 7.06 8.23 -11.61
C GLU A 75 7.19 9.43 -10.68
N LEU A 76 8.24 9.42 -9.86
CA LEU A 76 8.44 10.38 -8.78
C LEU A 76 9.30 11.57 -9.23
N THR A 77 9.06 12.73 -8.62
CA THR A 77 9.97 13.87 -8.69
C THR A 77 11.02 13.77 -7.57
N ARG A 78 12.08 14.59 -7.64
CA ARG A 78 13.17 14.59 -6.63
C ARG A 78 12.73 14.92 -5.20
N GLN A 79 11.53 15.47 -5.02
CA GLN A 79 10.99 15.87 -3.71
C GLN A 79 10.29 14.72 -2.98
N MET A 80 10.02 13.60 -3.67
CA MET A 80 9.34 12.44 -3.09
C MET A 80 10.35 11.35 -2.75
N LYS A 81 10.07 10.59 -1.69
CA LYS A 81 10.94 9.50 -1.23
C LYS A 81 10.21 8.17 -1.30
N VAL A 82 10.90 7.12 -1.76
CA VAL A 82 10.40 5.74 -1.68
C VAL A 82 10.70 5.18 -0.30
N LEU A 83 9.66 4.84 0.45
CA LEU A 83 9.76 4.22 1.77
C LEU A 83 9.62 2.70 1.71
N GLY A 84 8.91 2.18 0.70
CA GLY A 84 8.67 0.76 0.53
C GLY A 84 8.69 0.37 -0.94
N THR A 85 9.28 -0.80 -1.21
CA THR A 85 9.43 -1.38 -2.55
C THR A 85 8.80 -2.76 -2.61
N GLY A 86 8.32 -3.17 -3.78
CA GLY A 86 7.88 -4.54 -4.06
C GLY A 86 8.75 -5.18 -5.14
N LYS A 87 8.57 -6.49 -5.35
CA LYS A 87 9.33 -7.26 -6.35
C LYS A 87 9.12 -6.73 -7.77
N TYR A 88 7.90 -6.30 -8.11
CA TYR A 88 7.57 -5.83 -9.45
C TYR A 88 7.14 -4.36 -9.53
N CYS A 89 6.71 -3.77 -8.42
CA CYS A 89 6.47 -2.33 -8.30
C CYS A 89 7.48 -1.71 -7.34
N LYS A 90 8.36 -0.84 -7.84
CA LYS A 90 9.35 -0.16 -6.99
C LYS A 90 8.70 0.84 -6.02
N ASN A 91 7.63 1.52 -6.44
CA ASN A 91 7.05 2.64 -5.72
C ASN A 91 5.81 2.20 -4.91
N GLN A 92 5.99 1.15 -4.09
CA GLN A 92 4.91 0.59 -3.26
C GLN A 92 4.49 1.55 -2.15
N ILE A 93 5.43 2.27 -1.55
CA ILE A 93 5.12 3.30 -0.56
C ILE A 93 5.98 4.53 -0.81
N VAL A 94 5.34 5.69 -0.91
CA VAL A 94 5.95 6.95 -1.27
C VAL A 94 5.59 8.02 -0.25
N LYS A 95 6.61 8.70 0.27
CA LYS A 95 6.46 9.93 1.04
C LYS A 95 6.44 11.11 0.07
N CYS A 96 5.30 11.79 0.00
CA CYS A 96 5.04 12.90 -0.91
C CYS A 96 5.22 14.27 -0.22
N GLY A 97 5.47 14.29 1.09
CA GLY A 97 5.71 15.49 1.89
C GLY A 97 6.00 15.09 3.34
N GLU A 98 6.10 16.06 4.25
CA GLU A 98 6.44 15.77 5.65
C GLU A 98 5.45 14.80 6.31
N ASN A 99 4.15 15.04 6.14
CA ASN A 99 3.06 14.23 6.69
C ASN A 99 2.14 13.67 5.59
N ALA A 100 2.67 13.44 4.39
CA ALA A 100 1.89 12.99 3.25
C ALA A 100 2.44 11.67 2.69
N TYR A 101 1.64 10.61 2.79
CA TYR A 101 2.04 9.25 2.48
C TYR A 101 1.09 8.65 1.44
N GLY A 102 1.65 7.94 0.47
CA GLY A 102 0.90 7.20 -0.52
C GLY A 102 1.33 5.73 -0.55
N PHE A 103 0.35 4.83 -0.58
CA PHE A 103 0.50 3.38 -0.64
C PHE A 103 -0.10 2.87 -1.93
N GLN A 104 0.63 2.05 -2.67
CA GLN A 104 0.15 1.50 -3.95
C GLN A 104 -0.80 0.32 -3.72
N GLY A 105 -0.44 -0.57 -2.79
CA GLY A 105 -1.31 -1.64 -2.32
C GLY A 105 -2.32 -1.20 -1.27
N HIS A 106 -3.28 -2.07 -0.99
CA HIS A 106 -4.35 -1.87 -0.02
C HIS A 106 -3.96 -2.44 1.34
N LEU A 107 -4.06 -1.61 2.37
CA LEU A 107 -3.82 -1.94 3.79
C LEU A 107 -5.07 -1.79 4.66
N GLU A 108 -6.13 -1.24 4.08
CA GLU A 108 -7.44 -0.95 4.65
C GLU A 108 -8.45 -2.08 4.45
N LEU A 109 -8.10 -3.09 3.64
CA LEU A 109 -9.00 -4.18 3.27
C LEU A 109 -9.57 -4.90 4.50
N SER A 110 -10.85 -4.73 4.77
CA SER A 110 -11.57 -5.52 5.77
C SER A 110 -12.05 -6.84 5.19
N TYR A 111 -12.49 -7.78 6.04
CA TYR A 111 -13.07 -9.04 5.58
C TYR A 111 -14.30 -8.84 4.69
N ASP A 112 -15.16 -7.88 5.02
CA ASP A 112 -16.38 -7.60 4.24
C ASP A 112 -16.05 -6.93 2.90
N MET A 113 -15.09 -5.99 2.90
CA MET A 113 -14.58 -5.39 1.67
C MET A 113 -13.96 -6.46 0.76
N PHE A 114 -13.11 -7.32 1.33
CA PHE A 114 -12.49 -8.42 0.60
C PHE A 114 -13.53 -9.33 -0.05
N ASN A 115 -14.54 -9.79 0.70
CA ASN A 115 -15.59 -10.63 0.14
C ASN A 115 -16.41 -9.94 -0.96
N THR A 116 -16.60 -8.63 -0.87
CA THR A 116 -17.26 -7.86 -1.92
C THR A 116 -16.38 -7.78 -3.17
N TRP A 117 -15.12 -7.40 -3.01
CA TRP A 117 -14.19 -7.18 -4.12
C TRP A 117 -13.95 -8.44 -4.95
N ILE A 118 -13.79 -9.61 -4.33
CA ILE A 118 -13.59 -10.86 -5.07
C ILE A 118 -14.82 -11.30 -5.88
N GLN A 119 -16.00 -10.71 -5.63
CA GLN A 119 -17.23 -10.97 -6.40
C GLN A 119 -17.50 -9.90 -7.46
N GLU A 120 -16.91 -8.71 -7.34
CA GLU A 120 -17.25 -7.56 -8.18
C GLU A 120 -16.12 -7.16 -9.12
N ASP A 121 -14.85 -7.26 -8.69
CA ASP A 121 -13.70 -6.85 -9.48
C ASP A 121 -13.34 -7.85 -10.59
N GLU A 122 -13.18 -7.34 -11.81
CA GLU A 122 -12.96 -8.16 -13.00
C GLU A 122 -11.60 -8.84 -13.05
N ASP A 123 -10.57 -8.26 -12.42
CA ASP A 123 -9.25 -8.89 -12.36
C ASP A 123 -9.22 -9.96 -11.24
N LEU A 124 -9.87 -9.72 -10.10
CA LEU A 124 -9.99 -10.71 -9.01
C LEU A 124 -10.84 -11.92 -9.40
N LYS A 125 -11.91 -11.75 -10.18
CA LYS A 125 -12.75 -12.85 -10.70
C LYS A 125 -11.98 -13.87 -11.55
N LYS A 126 -10.81 -13.50 -12.08
CA LYS A 126 -9.94 -14.40 -12.85
C LYS A 126 -9.12 -15.33 -11.96
N ILE A 127 -9.14 -15.12 -10.65
CA ILE A 127 -8.44 -15.92 -9.65
C ILE A 127 -9.50 -16.77 -8.92
N GLU A 128 -9.16 -18.03 -8.64
CA GLU A 128 -10.03 -18.92 -7.87
C GLU A 128 -10.36 -18.30 -6.49
N ASN A 129 -11.66 -18.09 -6.24
CA ASN A 129 -12.15 -17.50 -4.98
C ASN A 129 -11.70 -18.29 -3.75
N SER A 130 -11.60 -19.61 -3.87
CA SER A 130 -11.11 -20.48 -2.79
C SER A 130 -9.65 -20.22 -2.44
N LEU A 131 -8.82 -19.93 -3.44
CA LEU A 131 -7.40 -19.57 -3.26
C LEU A 131 -7.28 -18.21 -2.57
N LEU A 132 -7.99 -17.19 -3.06
CA LEU A 132 -7.98 -15.85 -2.46
C LEU A 132 -8.40 -15.90 -0.99
N LYS A 133 -9.45 -16.66 -0.66
CA LYS A 133 -9.92 -16.84 0.72
C LYS A 133 -8.92 -17.61 1.59
N ALA A 134 -8.28 -18.64 1.05
CA ALA A 134 -7.24 -19.37 1.75
C ALA A 134 -6.05 -18.46 2.08
N ASP A 135 -5.60 -17.65 1.11
CA ASP A 135 -4.51 -16.69 1.31
C ASP A 135 -4.89 -15.62 2.34
N TYR A 136 -6.10 -15.05 2.27
CA TYR A 136 -6.59 -14.13 3.31
C TYR A 136 -6.56 -14.79 4.68
N GLY A 137 -7.04 -16.03 4.81
CA GLY A 137 -7.03 -16.77 6.07
C GLY A 137 -5.62 -16.93 6.68
N VAL A 138 -4.59 -17.09 5.84
CA VAL A 138 -3.19 -17.19 6.26
C VAL A 138 -2.65 -15.85 6.75
N VAL A 139 -2.86 -14.76 5.99
CA VAL A 139 -2.22 -13.46 6.26
C VAL A 139 -3.02 -12.55 7.19
N ARG A 140 -4.33 -12.78 7.33
CA ARG A 140 -5.31 -11.85 7.93
C ARG A 140 -4.82 -11.19 9.21
N LYS A 141 -4.39 -11.99 10.20
CA LYS A 141 -4.00 -11.47 11.52
C LYS A 141 -2.83 -10.48 11.43
N LYS A 142 -1.78 -10.85 10.67
CA LYS A 142 -0.60 -10.01 10.50
C LYS A 142 -0.92 -8.79 9.66
N TYR A 143 -1.61 -8.99 8.54
CA TYR A 143 -2.06 -7.93 7.64
C TYR A 143 -2.91 -6.87 8.35
N GLU A 144 -3.97 -7.28 9.05
CA GLU A 144 -4.85 -6.36 9.80
C GLU A 144 -4.08 -5.65 10.93
N SER A 145 -3.17 -6.35 11.63
CA SER A 145 -2.35 -5.73 12.69
C SER A 145 -1.41 -4.66 12.13
N THR A 146 -0.72 -4.96 11.02
CA THR A 146 0.20 -4.04 10.35
C THR A 146 -0.54 -2.82 9.81
N GLY A 147 -1.64 -3.00 9.07
CA GLY A 147 -2.44 -1.90 8.54
C GLY A 147 -2.96 -0.98 9.64
N ASN A 148 -3.51 -1.55 10.71
CA ASN A 148 -3.99 -0.77 11.86
C ASN A 148 -2.88 0.01 12.56
N LYS A 149 -1.69 -0.57 12.73
CA LYS A 149 -0.54 0.13 13.32
C LYS A 149 -0.07 1.29 12.44
N ILE A 150 0.04 1.08 11.13
CA ILE A 150 0.41 2.14 10.16
C ILE A 150 -0.59 3.30 10.23
N LEU A 151 -1.89 3.00 10.22
CA LEU A 151 -2.94 4.02 10.32
C LEU A 151 -2.90 4.76 11.66
N LYS A 152 -2.67 4.06 12.78
CA LYS A 152 -2.49 4.69 14.10
C LYS A 152 -1.27 5.60 14.14
N ASN A 153 -0.14 5.16 13.59
CA ASN A 153 1.07 5.97 13.51
C ASN A 153 0.83 7.23 12.66
N PHE A 154 0.13 7.09 11.53
CA PHE A 154 -0.25 8.24 10.71
C PHE A 154 -1.14 9.23 11.46
N LEU A 155 -2.14 8.77 12.21
CA LEU A 155 -3.01 9.64 13.02
C LEU A 155 -2.21 10.39 14.09
N LYS A 156 -1.29 9.71 14.78
CA LYS A 156 -0.38 10.34 15.75
C LYS A 156 0.48 11.43 15.09
N LEU A 157 1.06 11.15 13.92
CA LEU A 157 1.83 12.13 13.13
C LEU A 157 0.98 13.31 12.64
N SER A 158 -0.33 13.08 12.50
CA SER A 158 -1.30 14.09 12.09
C SER A 158 -1.79 14.96 13.26
N GLY A 159 -1.27 14.76 14.47
CA GLY A 159 -1.72 15.47 15.68
C GLY A 159 -3.03 14.95 16.27
N HIS A 160 -3.49 13.77 15.84
CA HIS A 160 -4.67 13.10 16.37
C HIS A 160 -4.26 11.89 17.22
N GLU A 161 -4.30 12.03 18.55
CA GLU A 161 -4.18 10.89 19.45
C GLU A 161 -5.53 10.16 19.57
N LEU A 162 -5.57 8.88 19.19
CA LEU A 162 -6.68 8.01 19.51
C LEU A 162 -6.63 7.66 21.00
N LYS A 163 -7.63 8.13 21.77
CA LYS A 163 -7.83 7.75 23.17
C LYS A 163 -8.18 6.27 23.32
#